data_AF-A0A2P2L3G1-F1
#
_entry.id   AF-A0A2P2L3G1-F1
#
_cell.length_a   1.000
_cell.length_b   1.000
_cell.length_c   1.000
_cell.angle_alpha   90.00
_cell.angle_beta   90.00
_cell.angle_gamma   90.00
#
_symmetry.space_group_name_H-M   'P 1'
#
loop_
_entity.id
_entity.type
_entity.pdbx_description
1 polymer ?
#
loop_
_entity_poly.entity_id
_entity_poly.type
_entity_poly.pdbx_seq_one_letter_code
_entity_poly.pdbx_strand_id
1 'polypeptide(L)'
;MVRSHGAKLAASVARLSLLQDSLSSSAYKGSLSGSCRKLSTGFCNPVPSFANCFPTKSNKRSWLLLNAFVANLGSARLIHGTAYMSRDYYDVLGVSKNASSSEIKKAYYGLAKKLHPDTNKDDPEAERKFQEVSKAYEVLKDEEKRTQYDELGHDAFEQQTTNGYQPGGPGFDNPFADFFRMDDIFGNVFKQKLGGQDVKVTIEISFMEAIQGCTKTVTFQTDLPCEACRGEGVPPGVRPELCKRCKGSGIVFTQKGFFSLQHTCNQCGGTGQTVSSVCRSCSGRKVKRGSKTIKLDIISGVDDNETIKVARSGGADPDKNQPGDLFVTIRVREDPVFRREGSSIHVDAVLSITQAVLGGTIQVPTITGDVVLKVRPGTQPGQKVVLKKKGIKARGSFSFGDQFVHFTVSIPTTLTPRQRELIEEFAKEEQGECDRRAAGASG
;
A
#
# COMPACT_ATOMS: atom_id res chain seq x y z
N MET A 1 -73.43 20.51 -4.42
CA MET A 1 -73.76 19.18 -4.98
C MET A 1 -72.52 18.30 -4.86
N VAL A 2 -72.49 17.38 -3.88
CA VAL A 2 -72.46 15.89 -4.03
C VAL A 2 -71.33 15.43 -4.98
N ARG A 3 -70.33 14.61 -4.63
CA ARG A 3 -70.29 13.37 -3.82
C ARG A 3 -68.91 13.11 -3.20
N SER A 4 -68.98 12.40 -2.08
CA SER A 4 -67.96 11.75 -1.27
C SER A 4 -67.58 10.35 -1.76
N HIS A 5 -66.35 9.93 -1.47
CA HIS A 5 -65.89 8.56 -1.14
C HIS A 5 -64.59 8.78 -0.33
N GLY A 6 -64.27 8.13 0.79
CA GLY A 6 -64.71 6.86 1.35
C GLY A 6 -63.46 6.20 1.95
N ALA A 7 -63.40 6.18 3.28
CA ALA A 7 -62.32 5.78 4.19
C ALA A 7 -61.51 4.49 3.87
N LYS A 8 -60.30 4.39 4.46
CA LYS A 8 -59.94 3.33 5.43
C LYS A 8 -58.64 3.63 6.20
N LEU A 9 -58.77 3.72 7.52
CA LEU A 9 -57.72 3.60 8.53
C LEU A 9 -57.48 2.13 8.87
N ALA A 10 -56.23 1.74 9.14
CA ALA A 10 -55.90 0.66 10.08
C ALA A 10 -54.45 0.81 10.56
N ALA A 11 -54.25 0.64 11.86
CA ALA A 11 -53.02 0.87 12.61
C ALA A 11 -52.30 -0.46 12.96
N SER A 12 -50.97 -0.38 13.04
CA SER A 12 -50.07 -0.82 14.14
C SER A 12 -50.15 -2.23 14.78
N VAL A 13 -48.94 -2.70 15.18
CA VAL A 13 -48.54 -3.82 16.09
C VAL A 13 -48.42 -5.19 15.37
N ALA A 14 -47.32 -5.97 15.39
CA ALA A 14 -46.49 -6.47 16.50
C ALA A 14 -45.09 -6.95 16.01
N ARG A 15 -43.99 -6.66 16.71
CA ARG A 15 -43.18 -7.51 17.64
C ARG A 15 -42.07 -8.38 17.01
N LEU A 16 -40.85 -8.06 17.45
CA LEU A 16 -39.68 -8.96 17.56
C LEU A 16 -39.99 -10.21 18.39
N SER A 17 -39.42 -11.37 18.02
CA SER A 17 -38.51 -12.16 18.88
C SER A 17 -37.96 -13.42 18.18
N LEU A 18 -36.75 -13.77 18.61
CA LEU A 18 -35.81 -14.82 18.19
C LEU A 18 -36.21 -16.27 18.59
N LEU A 19 -35.33 -17.21 18.17
CA LEU A 19 -35.09 -18.61 18.60
C LEU A 19 -35.75 -19.67 17.70
N GLN A 20 -35.19 -20.85 17.35
CA GLN A 20 -33.89 -21.50 17.52
C GLN A 20 -33.88 -22.82 16.68
N ASP A 21 -32.68 -23.38 16.47
CA ASP A 21 -32.31 -24.81 16.36
C ASP A 21 -32.61 -25.68 15.11
N SER A 22 -31.54 -26.22 14.52
CA SER A 22 -31.21 -27.68 14.38
C SER A 22 -30.02 -27.83 13.40
N LEU A 23 -28.82 -28.27 13.81
CA LEU A 23 -28.29 -29.60 14.18
C LEU A 23 -27.76 -30.46 13.01
N SER A 24 -26.61 -31.11 13.30
CA SER A 24 -25.91 -32.23 12.61
C SER A 24 -25.03 -31.87 11.41
N SER A 25 -23.90 -32.52 11.12
CA SER A 25 -22.98 -33.47 11.79
C SER A 25 -21.86 -33.75 10.78
N SER A 26 -20.60 -33.83 11.19
CA SER A 26 -19.70 -34.90 10.72
C SER A 26 -18.35 -34.81 11.43
N ALA A 27 -18.07 -35.81 12.23
CA ALA A 27 -16.79 -36.12 12.83
C ALA A 27 -15.98 -37.00 11.88
N TYR A 28 -14.66 -36.87 11.84
CA TYR A 28 -13.77 -38.03 11.76
C TYR A 28 -12.42 -37.74 12.44
N LYS A 29 -12.17 -38.51 13.51
CA LYS A 29 -10.86 -38.75 14.13
C LYS A 29 -10.06 -39.71 13.25
N GLY A 30 -8.74 -39.59 13.29
CA GLY A 30 -7.81 -40.64 12.88
C GLY A 30 -6.43 -40.39 13.48
N SER A 31 -6.05 -41.18 14.48
CA SER A 31 -4.71 -41.27 15.05
C SER A 31 -4.27 -42.74 15.05
N LEU A 32 -2.95 -42.94 14.98
CA LEU A 32 -2.14 -44.13 15.23
C LEU A 32 -1.88 -45.13 14.07
N SER A 33 -0.65 -45.10 13.57
CA SER A 33 0.37 -46.17 13.71
C SER A 33 1.60 -45.69 12.91
N GLY A 34 2.84 -45.76 13.38
CA GLY A 34 3.50 -46.85 14.08
C GLY A 34 4.39 -47.59 13.08
N SER A 35 5.60 -47.09 12.83
CA SER A 35 6.68 -47.95 12.33
C SER A 35 8.05 -47.38 12.68
N CYS A 36 8.95 -48.31 12.94
CA CYS A 36 10.20 -48.17 13.69
C CYS A 36 11.38 -48.59 12.79
N ARG A 37 12.59 -48.18 13.18
CA ARG A 37 13.93 -48.59 12.68
C ARG A 37 14.38 -47.86 11.39
N LYS A 38 15.62 -47.37 11.25
CA LYS A 38 16.93 -47.95 11.59
C LYS A 38 18.01 -46.85 11.63
N LEU A 39 18.96 -47.00 12.56
CA LEU A 39 20.28 -46.37 12.52
C LEU A 39 21.17 -47.10 11.50
N SER A 40 22.02 -46.36 10.77
CA SER A 40 23.31 -46.88 10.29
C SER A 40 24.37 -45.78 10.21
N THR A 41 25.43 -45.99 10.98
CA THR A 41 26.76 -45.40 10.89
C THR A 41 27.55 -45.98 9.71
N GLY A 42 28.49 -45.23 9.11
CA GLY A 42 29.51 -45.85 8.25
C GLY A 42 30.35 -44.89 7.39
N PHE A 43 31.62 -44.78 7.78
CA PHE A 43 32.80 -44.16 7.16
C PHE A 43 33.03 -44.40 5.64
N CYS A 44 33.65 -43.43 4.95
CA CYS A 44 34.98 -43.50 4.28
C CYS A 44 35.17 -42.45 3.16
N ASN A 45 36.31 -41.74 3.19
CA ASN A 45 36.89 -40.92 2.10
C ASN A 45 37.54 -41.83 1.02
N PRO A 46 37.85 -41.38 -0.23
CA PRO A 46 39.11 -40.64 -0.51
C PRO A 46 39.10 -39.54 -1.63
N VAL A 47 40.00 -38.56 -1.41
CA VAL A 47 40.84 -37.61 -2.24
C VAL A 47 41.05 -37.87 -3.76
N PRO A 48 41.85 -37.07 -4.56
CA PRO A 48 42.37 -35.68 -4.48
C PRO A 48 42.30 -34.87 -5.83
N SER A 49 42.49 -33.54 -5.89
CA SER A 49 43.70 -32.80 -6.37
C SER A 49 43.18 -31.54 -7.11
N PHE A 50 43.66 -30.30 -6.94
CA PHE A 50 44.93 -29.80 -7.47
C PHE A 50 45.31 -28.49 -6.76
N ALA A 51 46.62 -28.35 -6.56
CA ALA A 51 47.30 -27.21 -5.96
C ALA A 51 47.52 -26.06 -6.95
N ASN A 52 47.70 -24.84 -6.42
CA ASN A 52 48.82 -23.99 -6.78
C ASN A 52 49.16 -22.98 -5.65
N CYS A 53 50.31 -23.25 -5.02
CA CYS A 53 51.39 -22.38 -4.52
C CYS A 53 51.44 -20.94 -5.08
N PHE A 54 52.01 -19.87 -4.49
CA PHE A 54 52.79 -19.48 -3.29
C PHE A 54 53.12 -17.94 -3.51
N PRO A 55 53.96 -17.21 -2.73
CA PRO A 55 54.08 -17.02 -1.28
C PRO A 55 54.32 -15.53 -0.86
N THR A 56 54.78 -15.36 0.39
CA THR A 56 55.51 -14.23 1.04
C THR A 56 54.64 -13.32 1.94
N LYS A 57 55.02 -12.96 3.17
CA LYS A 57 56.32 -12.95 3.86
C LYS A 57 56.13 -12.99 5.39
N SER A 58 57.15 -13.52 6.04
CA SER A 58 57.39 -13.72 7.47
C SER A 58 57.26 -12.49 8.38
N ASN A 59 56.90 -12.68 9.66
CA ASN A 59 57.89 -12.50 10.73
C ASN A 59 57.53 -13.28 12.02
N LYS A 60 58.56 -13.88 12.62
CA LYS A 60 58.52 -14.66 13.86
C LYS A 60 58.70 -13.72 15.06
N ARG A 61 58.14 -14.07 16.23
CA ARG A 61 58.84 -13.96 17.51
C ARG A 61 58.23 -14.94 18.52
N SER A 62 59.10 -15.83 18.98
CA SER A 62 58.93 -16.82 20.03
C SER A 62 59.26 -16.19 21.37
N TRP A 63 58.55 -16.58 22.43
CA TRP A 63 59.18 -16.75 23.73
C TRP A 63 58.57 -17.94 24.47
N LEU A 64 59.47 -18.70 25.07
CA LEU A 64 59.34 -20.03 25.64
C LEU A 64 58.82 -19.98 27.08
N LEU A 65 57.99 -20.98 27.41
CA LEU A 65 58.12 -21.91 28.54
C LEU A 65 58.65 -21.38 29.89
N LEU A 66 57.85 -21.58 30.95
CA LEU A 66 58.33 -22.07 32.24
C LEU A 66 57.19 -22.74 33.05
N ASN A 67 57.41 -24.03 33.30
CA ASN A 67 57.02 -24.87 34.44
C ASN A 67 55.56 -25.20 34.79
N ALA A 68 55.28 -26.49 34.62
CA ALA A 68 54.38 -27.29 35.44
C ALA A 68 54.94 -27.48 36.87
N PHE A 69 54.08 -27.56 37.88
CA PHE A 69 54.11 -28.56 38.97
C PHE A 69 52.85 -28.45 39.86
N VAL A 70 52.00 -29.48 39.77
CA VAL A 70 51.36 -30.27 40.86
C VAL A 70 50.37 -29.64 41.87
N ALA A 71 49.28 -30.41 42.03
CA ALA A 71 48.41 -30.64 43.19
C ALA A 71 47.27 -29.64 43.52
N ASN A 72 46.07 -30.04 43.06
CA ASN A 72 45.02 -30.58 43.92
C ASN A 72 44.72 -29.79 45.20
N LEU A 73 43.88 -28.76 45.08
CA LEU A 73 43.09 -28.24 46.20
C LEU A 73 41.66 -28.01 45.72
N GLY A 74 40.74 -28.55 46.51
CA GLY A 74 39.38 -28.86 46.15
C GLY A 74 38.55 -27.66 45.69
N SER A 75 37.56 -28.02 44.88
CA SER A 75 36.41 -27.22 44.47
C SER A 75 35.74 -26.53 45.66
N ALA A 76 36.11 -25.29 45.95
CA ALA A 76 35.23 -24.34 46.64
C ALA A 76 34.36 -23.66 45.58
N ARG A 77 33.12 -24.16 45.41
CA ARG A 77 32.10 -23.45 44.62
C ARG A 77 31.71 -22.20 45.41
N LEU A 78 32.42 -21.10 45.16
CA LEU A 78 31.90 -19.77 45.43
C LEU A 78 30.77 -19.57 44.44
N ILE A 79 29.53 -19.57 44.94
CA ILE A 79 28.37 -19.08 44.20
C ILE A 79 28.61 -17.57 44.06
N HIS A 80 29.33 -17.17 43.01
CA HIS A 80 29.21 -15.81 42.51
C HIS A 80 27.80 -15.70 41.95
N GLY A 81 26.90 -15.10 42.73
CA GLY A 81 25.69 -14.51 42.19
C GLY A 81 26.12 -13.39 41.25
N THR A 82 26.35 -13.71 39.98
CA THR A 82 26.36 -12.69 38.93
C THR A 82 24.92 -12.20 38.83
N ALA A 83 24.61 -11.13 39.57
CA ALA A 83 23.59 -10.21 39.09
C ALA A 83 23.95 -9.90 37.64
N TYR A 84 23.03 -10.10 36.70
CA TYR A 84 23.20 -9.65 35.33
C TYR A 84 23.21 -8.12 35.39
N MET A 85 24.38 -7.54 35.64
CA MET A 85 24.58 -6.10 35.54
C MET A 85 24.31 -5.76 34.08
N SER A 86 23.30 -4.91 33.87
CA SER A 86 22.97 -4.40 32.55
C SER A 86 24.24 -3.84 31.90
N ARG A 87 24.52 -4.25 30.66
CA ARG A 87 25.78 -3.92 29.98
C ARG A 87 25.66 -2.53 29.35
N ASP A 88 26.66 -1.68 29.56
CA ASP A 88 26.77 -0.38 28.89
C ASP A 88 26.65 -0.56 27.36
N TYR A 89 26.00 0.39 26.67
CA TYR A 89 25.79 0.31 25.22
C TYR A 89 27.10 0.30 24.42
N TYR A 90 28.14 0.95 24.94
CA TYR A 90 29.49 0.88 24.39
C TYR A 90 30.07 -0.54 24.48
N ASP A 91 29.83 -1.24 25.59
CA ASP A 91 30.27 -2.62 25.79
C ASP A 91 29.47 -3.61 24.94
N VAL A 92 28.17 -3.37 24.74
CA VAL A 92 27.30 -4.16 23.85
C VAL A 92 27.78 -4.08 22.40
N LEU A 93 28.19 -2.89 21.94
CA LEU A 93 28.75 -2.70 20.60
C LEU A 93 30.25 -3.06 20.51
N GLY A 94 30.92 -3.25 21.65
CA GLY A 94 32.35 -3.54 21.73
C GLY A 94 33.23 -2.37 21.26
N VAL A 95 32.80 -1.14 21.52
CA VAL A 95 33.48 0.11 21.13
C VAL A 95 33.84 0.94 22.36
N SER A 96 34.87 1.78 22.25
CA SER A 96 35.24 2.66 23.36
C SER A 96 34.22 3.78 23.57
N LYS A 97 34.11 4.34 24.78
CA LYS A 97 33.25 5.50 25.08
C LYS A 97 33.60 6.73 24.22
N ASN A 98 34.85 6.85 23.78
CA ASN A 98 35.36 7.91 22.91
C ASN A 98 35.27 7.56 21.41
N ALA A 99 34.55 6.49 21.02
CA ALA A 99 34.46 6.07 19.62
C ALA A 99 33.77 7.13 18.74
N SER A 100 34.26 7.27 17.50
CA SER A 100 33.60 8.12 16.51
C SER A 100 32.30 7.49 16.02
N SER A 101 31.36 8.31 15.52
CA SER A 101 30.11 7.82 14.92
C SER A 101 30.34 6.81 13.78
N SER A 102 31.45 6.96 13.05
CA SER A 102 31.87 6.04 11.99
C SER A 102 32.27 4.65 12.52
N GLU A 103 32.91 4.59 13.68
CA GLU A 103 33.34 3.36 14.34
C GLU A 103 32.16 2.62 14.97
N ILE A 104 31.25 3.36 15.62
CA ILE A 104 29.99 2.85 16.18
C ILE A 104 29.15 2.20 15.06
N LYS A 105 29.02 2.89 13.92
CA LYS A 105 28.33 2.37 12.74
C LYS A 105 28.98 1.09 12.22
N LYS A 106 30.31 1.09 12.09
CA LYS A 106 31.05 -0.09 11.60
C LYS A 106 30.92 -1.30 12.53
N ALA A 107 30.94 -1.09 13.85
CA ALA A 107 30.75 -2.13 14.85
C ALA A 107 29.35 -2.72 14.79
N TYR A 108 28.31 -1.87 14.68
CA TYR A 108 26.93 -2.29 14.52
C TYR A 108 26.74 -3.18 13.29
N TYR A 109 27.17 -2.75 12.09
CA TYR A 109 27.01 -3.58 10.88
C TYR A 109 27.80 -4.91 10.97
N GLY A 110 28.94 -4.91 11.65
CA GLY A 110 29.72 -6.11 11.92
C GLY A 110 29.00 -7.11 12.82
N LEU A 111 28.32 -6.64 13.86
CA LEU A 111 27.54 -7.47 14.80
C LEU A 111 26.19 -7.88 14.21
N ALA A 112 25.49 -6.97 13.54
CA ALA A 112 24.20 -7.22 12.89
C ALA A 112 24.30 -8.33 11.84
N LYS A 113 25.38 -8.35 11.04
CA LYS A 113 25.63 -9.44 10.08
C LYS A 113 25.89 -10.79 10.76
N LYS A 114 26.54 -10.79 11.92
CA LYS A 114 26.86 -12.01 12.68
C LYS A 114 25.66 -12.55 13.44
N LEU A 115 24.77 -11.68 13.90
CA LEU A 115 23.62 -12.00 14.74
C LEU A 115 22.30 -12.02 13.95
N HIS A 116 22.35 -11.91 12.62
CA HIS A 116 21.16 -11.85 11.78
C HIS A 116 20.30 -13.13 11.93
N PRO A 117 18.97 -13.02 12.06
CA PRO A 117 18.08 -14.17 12.26
C PRO A 117 18.15 -15.16 11.10
N ASP A 118 18.36 -14.70 9.86
CA ASP A 118 18.54 -15.62 8.73
C ASP A 118 19.81 -16.47 8.79
N THR A 119 20.86 -15.99 9.47
CA THR A 119 22.12 -16.74 9.62
C THR A 119 22.10 -17.63 10.87
N ASN A 120 21.33 -17.26 11.89
CA ASN A 120 21.21 -17.97 13.16
C ASN A 120 19.74 -18.33 13.47
N LYS A 121 19.14 -19.20 12.65
CA LYS A 121 17.71 -19.56 12.74
C LYS A 121 17.36 -20.41 13.98
N ASP A 122 18.34 -21.08 14.57
CA ASP A 122 18.14 -22.07 15.64
C ASP A 122 18.59 -21.59 17.03
N ASP A 123 19.10 -20.34 17.16
CA ASP A 123 19.62 -19.80 18.42
C ASP A 123 18.74 -18.63 18.94
N PRO A 124 17.91 -18.84 19.98
CA PRO A 124 17.11 -17.78 20.58
C PRO A 124 17.96 -16.72 21.31
N GLU A 125 19.22 -17.00 21.65
CA GLU A 125 20.12 -15.98 22.20
C GLU A 125 20.65 -15.01 21.14
N ALA A 126 20.76 -15.44 19.88
CA ALA A 126 21.22 -14.59 18.79
C ALA A 126 20.23 -13.43 18.56
N GLU A 127 18.94 -13.73 18.61
CA GLU A 127 17.86 -12.74 18.53
C GLU A 127 17.92 -11.74 19.70
N ARG A 128 18.11 -12.23 20.94
CA ARG A 128 18.24 -11.35 22.12
C ARG A 128 19.45 -10.42 22.02
N LYS A 129 20.60 -10.94 21.58
CA LYS A 129 21.82 -10.14 21.39
C LYS A 129 21.67 -9.16 20.23
N PHE A 130 20.96 -9.53 19.17
CA PHE A 130 20.66 -8.64 18.05
C PHE A 130 19.78 -7.46 18.50
N GLN A 131 18.79 -7.72 19.36
CA GLN A 131 17.95 -6.68 19.96
C GLN A 131 18.75 -5.72 20.86
N GLU A 132 19.64 -6.25 21.72
CA GLU A 132 20.53 -5.42 22.55
C GLU A 132 21.46 -4.53 21.70
N VAL A 133 22.07 -5.10 20.65
CA VAL A 133 22.95 -4.37 19.71
C VAL A 133 22.19 -3.29 18.94
N SER A 134 20.94 -3.55 18.57
CA SER A 134 20.10 -2.59 17.86
C SER A 134 19.73 -1.40 18.75
N LYS A 135 19.35 -1.66 20.01
CA LYS A 135 19.09 -0.61 21.01
C LYS A 135 20.32 0.27 21.26
N ALA A 136 21.47 -0.37 21.46
CA ALA A 136 22.74 0.33 21.69
C ALA A 136 23.09 1.25 20.51
N TYR A 137 22.91 0.78 19.27
CA TYR A 137 23.18 1.59 18.09
C TYR A 137 22.22 2.77 17.93
N GLU A 138 20.93 2.60 18.24
CA GLU A 138 19.96 3.69 18.12
C GLU A 138 20.27 4.87 19.06
N VAL A 139 20.68 4.57 20.29
CA VAL A 139 21.06 5.58 21.29
C VAL A 139 22.38 6.25 20.92
N LEU A 140 23.38 5.46 20.49
CA LEU A 140 24.74 5.97 20.22
C LEU A 140 24.92 6.58 18.81
N LYS A 141 23.97 6.39 17.90
CA LYS A 141 24.01 6.97 16.54
C LYS A 141 23.68 8.46 16.53
N ASP A 142 22.78 8.89 17.42
CA ASP A 142 22.32 10.27 17.51
C ASP A 142 23.14 11.02 18.57
N GLU A 143 23.73 12.16 18.18
CA GLU A 143 24.63 12.91 19.05
C GLU A 143 23.92 13.46 20.30
N GLU A 144 22.64 13.85 20.18
CA GLU A 144 21.85 14.36 21.30
C GLU A 144 21.50 13.24 22.28
N LYS A 145 21.08 12.07 21.77
CA LYS A 145 20.79 10.89 22.60
C LYS A 145 22.04 10.33 23.27
N ARG A 146 23.17 10.32 22.55
CA ARG A 146 24.46 9.92 23.09
C ARG A 146 24.89 10.81 24.24
N THR A 147 24.76 12.13 24.07
CA THR A 147 25.10 13.10 25.13
C THR A 147 24.23 12.88 26.37
N GLN A 148 22.92 12.69 26.19
CA GLN A 148 22.01 12.38 27.31
C GLN A 148 22.34 11.06 28.00
N TYR A 149 22.71 10.03 27.25
CA TYR A 149 23.14 8.74 27.80
C TYR A 149 24.45 8.86 28.58
N ASP A 150 25.40 9.62 28.07
CA ASP A 150 26.70 9.86 28.70
C ASP A 150 26.56 10.72 29.99
N GLU A 151 25.60 11.66 30.02
CA GLU A 151 25.31 12.50 31.19
C GLU A 151 24.54 11.77 32.30
N LEU A 152 23.54 10.97 31.93
CA LEU A 152 22.65 10.29 32.89
C LEU A 152 23.23 8.97 33.38
N GLY A 153 24.07 8.30 32.58
CA GLY A 153 24.55 6.96 32.83
C GLY A 153 23.54 5.88 32.47
N HIS A 154 24.01 4.65 32.22
CA HIS A 154 23.22 3.57 31.65
C HIS A 154 21.97 3.21 32.48
N ASP A 155 22.14 2.99 33.79
CA ASP A 155 21.05 2.56 34.67
C ASP A 155 19.95 3.62 34.77
N ALA A 156 20.31 4.91 34.87
CA ALA A 156 19.32 5.99 34.94
C ALA A 156 18.63 6.22 33.59
N PHE A 157 19.36 6.07 32.48
CA PHE A 157 18.79 6.19 31.13
C PHE A 157 17.81 5.04 30.83
N GLU A 158 18.14 3.80 31.20
CA GLU A 158 17.20 2.67 31.11
C GLU A 158 16.00 2.86 32.04
N GLN A 159 16.20 3.37 33.26
CA GLN A 159 15.09 3.60 34.18
C GLN A 159 14.18 4.74 33.74
N GLN A 160 14.71 5.80 33.12
CA GLN A 160 13.94 6.92 32.55
C GLN A 160 13.17 6.51 31.29
N THR A 161 13.74 5.63 30.47
CA THR A 161 13.06 5.08 29.29
C THR A 161 11.99 4.03 29.66
N THR A 162 12.10 3.41 30.83
CA THR A 162 11.15 2.41 31.35
C THR A 162 10.05 3.01 32.25
N ASN A 163 10.32 4.10 32.99
CA ASN A 163 9.38 4.74 33.94
C ASN A 163 8.36 5.72 33.32
N GLY A 164 8.25 5.81 31.99
CA GLY A 164 7.09 6.45 31.34
C GLY A 164 5.82 5.61 31.38
N TYR A 165 5.90 4.40 31.94
CA TYR A 165 4.83 3.40 31.92
C TYR A 165 4.35 3.08 33.34
N GLN A 166 3.15 3.53 33.70
CA GLN A 166 2.50 3.18 34.97
C GLN A 166 1.94 1.75 34.88
N PRO A 167 2.43 0.78 35.69
CA PRO A 167 1.98 -0.60 35.60
C PRO A 167 0.67 -0.77 36.37
N GLY A 168 -0.45 -0.94 35.66
CA GLY A 168 -1.74 -1.17 36.32
C GLY A 168 -2.97 -1.35 35.43
N GLY A 169 -2.84 -1.54 34.11
CA GLY A 169 -3.97 -1.79 33.20
C GLY A 169 -3.87 -3.17 32.54
N PRO A 170 -4.94 -3.97 32.47
CA PRO A 170 -4.88 -5.33 31.94
C PRO A 170 -4.88 -5.32 30.41
N GLY A 171 -3.78 -5.76 29.81
CA GLY A 171 -3.66 -5.96 28.36
C GLY A 171 -2.24 -5.73 27.86
N PHE A 172 -1.32 -6.64 28.18
CA PHE A 172 0.05 -6.63 27.65
C PHE A 172 0.37 -7.92 26.92
N ASP A 173 0.16 -7.87 25.62
CA ASP A 173 0.97 -8.63 24.68
C ASP A 173 2.04 -7.67 24.12
N ASN A 174 3.30 -8.06 24.29
CA ASN A 174 4.49 -7.55 23.59
C ASN A 174 4.84 -6.04 23.71
N PRO A 175 5.71 -5.65 24.66
CA PRO A 175 6.27 -4.29 24.79
C PRO A 175 7.20 -3.84 23.63
N PHE A 176 7.43 -4.70 22.62
CA PHE A 176 8.18 -4.34 21.41
C PHE A 176 7.30 -3.65 20.36
N ALA A 177 5.98 -3.89 20.35
CA ALA A 177 5.07 -3.27 19.38
C ALA A 177 4.81 -1.78 19.67
N ASP A 178 4.93 -1.35 20.92
CA ASP A 178 4.68 0.03 21.32
C ASP A 178 5.89 0.97 21.12
N PHE A 179 7.12 0.44 21.07
CA PHE A 179 8.30 1.26 20.76
C PHE A 179 8.34 1.66 19.27
N PHE A 180 7.96 0.77 18.35
CA PHE A 180 7.73 1.12 16.94
C PHE A 180 6.51 2.05 16.74
N ARG A 181 5.61 2.15 17.72
CA ARG A 181 4.53 3.14 17.71
C ARG A 181 4.93 4.51 18.25
N MET A 182 6.08 4.64 18.91
CA MET A 182 6.58 5.98 19.29
C MET A 182 7.09 6.79 18.11
N ASP A 183 7.57 6.14 17.04
CA ASP A 183 7.84 6.79 15.75
C ASP A 183 6.52 7.29 15.10
N ASP A 184 5.42 6.56 15.30
CA ASP A 184 4.08 7.01 14.91
C ASP A 184 3.57 8.13 15.82
N ILE A 185 3.88 8.17 17.12
CA ILE A 185 3.37 9.20 18.03
C ILE A 185 4.18 10.51 17.90
N PHE A 186 5.51 10.45 17.78
CA PHE A 186 6.33 11.63 17.46
C PHE A 186 6.11 12.10 16.01
N GLY A 187 5.90 11.14 15.09
CA GLY A 187 5.46 11.42 13.72
C GLY A 187 4.06 11.99 13.63
N ASN A 188 3.13 11.65 14.54
CA ASN A 188 1.77 12.19 14.58
C ASN A 188 1.67 13.57 15.24
N VAL A 189 2.60 13.93 16.14
CA VAL A 189 2.68 15.29 16.70
C VAL A 189 3.31 16.28 15.71
N PHE A 190 4.31 15.85 14.92
CA PHE A 190 4.85 16.67 13.80
C PHE A 190 4.00 16.60 12.51
N LYS A 191 3.11 15.62 12.38
CA LYS A 191 1.99 15.62 11.41
C LYS A 191 0.71 16.20 12.03
N GLN A 192 0.81 17.31 12.78
CA GLN A 192 -0.31 18.25 12.69
C GLN A 192 -0.53 18.50 11.19
N LYS A 193 -1.77 18.32 10.73
CA LYS A 193 -2.21 18.57 9.36
C LYS A 193 -1.91 20.02 9.00
N LEU A 194 -0.66 20.32 8.67
CA LEU A 194 -0.17 21.61 8.21
C LEU A 194 -0.56 21.68 6.74
N GLY A 195 -1.82 22.06 6.50
CA GLY A 195 -2.34 22.21 5.15
C GLY A 195 -3.83 21.94 5.06
N GLY A 196 -4.38 22.35 3.93
CA GLY A 196 -5.75 22.09 3.56
C GLY A 196 -6.01 20.60 3.37
N GLN A 197 -7.27 20.21 3.47
CA GLN A 197 -7.65 18.80 3.36
C GLN A 197 -7.57 18.32 1.91
N ASP A 198 -6.97 17.15 1.71
CA ASP A 198 -7.00 16.47 0.43
C ASP A 198 -8.42 15.99 0.10
N VAL A 199 -8.82 16.14 -1.16
CA VAL A 199 -10.14 15.72 -1.64
C VAL A 199 -9.98 14.56 -2.62
N LYS A 200 -10.80 13.53 -2.47
CA LYS A 200 -10.87 12.41 -3.41
C LYS A 200 -12.20 12.46 -4.15
N VAL A 201 -12.15 12.47 -5.48
CA VAL A 201 -13.34 12.49 -6.34
C VAL A 201 -13.23 11.36 -7.34
N THR A 202 -14.34 10.69 -7.62
CA THR A 202 -14.41 9.70 -8.69
C THR A 202 -15.15 10.30 -9.87
N ILE A 203 -14.59 10.17 -11.07
CA ILE A 203 -15.25 10.57 -12.32
C ILE A 203 -15.40 9.36 -13.22
N GLU A 204 -16.53 9.31 -13.92
CA GLU A 204 -16.78 8.29 -14.93
C GLU A 204 -16.56 8.89 -16.32
N ILE A 205 -15.80 8.17 -17.15
CA ILE A 205 -15.55 8.52 -18.54
C ILE A 205 -15.95 7.36 -19.45
N SER A 206 -16.31 7.67 -20.70
CA SER A 206 -16.58 6.61 -21.67
C SER A 206 -15.27 5.95 -22.14
N PHE A 207 -15.39 4.73 -22.68
CA PHE A 207 -14.25 4.02 -23.26
C PHE A 207 -13.53 4.83 -24.35
N MET A 208 -14.30 5.46 -25.24
CA MET A 208 -13.75 6.27 -26.33
C MET A 208 -13.04 7.53 -25.81
N GLU A 209 -13.60 8.18 -24.77
CA GLU A 209 -12.96 9.32 -24.11
C GLU A 209 -11.65 8.92 -23.42
N ALA A 210 -11.59 7.75 -22.79
CA ALA A 210 -10.38 7.24 -22.15
C ALA A 210 -9.25 6.99 -23.15
N ILE A 211 -9.58 6.52 -24.36
CA ILE A 211 -8.58 6.23 -25.39
C ILE A 211 -8.12 7.51 -26.11
N GLN A 212 -9.05 8.38 -26.51
CA GLN A 212 -8.72 9.58 -27.28
C GLN A 212 -8.14 10.70 -26.40
N GLY A 213 -8.43 10.67 -25.09
CA GLY A 213 -8.16 11.77 -24.17
C GLY A 213 -9.26 12.82 -24.27
N CYS A 214 -9.56 13.48 -23.15
CA CYS A 214 -10.59 14.50 -23.09
C CYS A 214 -10.32 15.51 -21.97
N THR A 215 -10.87 16.71 -22.11
CA THR A 215 -10.92 17.70 -21.04
C THR A 215 -12.28 17.59 -20.34
N LYS A 216 -12.28 17.26 -19.04
CA LYS A 216 -13.50 17.15 -18.22
C LYS A 216 -13.51 18.22 -17.14
N THR A 217 -14.68 18.78 -16.86
CA THR A 217 -14.88 19.71 -15.74
C THR A 217 -15.38 18.93 -14.53
N VAL A 218 -14.61 18.96 -13.45
CA VAL A 218 -14.93 18.27 -12.20
C VAL A 218 -15.41 19.29 -11.18
N THR A 219 -16.63 19.11 -10.68
CA THR A 219 -17.22 19.91 -9.60
C THR A 219 -17.25 19.08 -8.32
N PHE A 220 -16.75 19.65 -7.22
CA PHE A 220 -16.73 18.96 -5.93
C PHE A 220 -16.86 19.94 -4.77
N GLN A 221 -17.31 19.44 -3.62
CA GLN A 221 -17.47 20.23 -2.40
C GLN A 221 -16.17 20.19 -1.60
N THR A 222 -15.67 21.36 -1.21
CA THR A 222 -14.50 21.48 -0.36
C THR A 222 -14.54 22.76 0.47
N ASP A 223 -13.62 22.89 1.42
CA ASP A 223 -13.44 24.13 2.17
C ASP A 223 -12.76 25.17 1.27
N LEU A 224 -13.41 26.32 1.11
CA LEU A 224 -12.95 27.47 0.34
C LEU A 224 -12.60 28.62 1.29
N PRO A 225 -11.65 29.51 0.92
CA PRO A 225 -11.40 30.70 1.72
C PRO A 225 -12.67 31.55 1.79
N CYS A 226 -13.01 32.03 2.98
CA CYS A 226 -14.22 32.83 3.14
C CYS A 226 -14.07 34.16 2.39
N GLU A 227 -14.90 34.39 1.38
CA GLU A 227 -14.85 35.60 0.53
C GLU A 227 -15.00 36.90 1.33
N ALA A 228 -15.85 36.90 2.37
CA ALA A 228 -16.14 38.07 3.19
C ALA A 228 -14.95 38.57 4.03
N CYS A 229 -14.04 37.68 4.45
CA CYS A 229 -12.84 38.02 5.23
C CYS A 229 -11.54 37.65 4.54
N ARG A 230 -11.60 37.13 3.30
CA ARG A 230 -10.47 36.62 2.51
C ARG A 230 -9.54 35.69 3.30
N GLY A 231 -10.12 34.87 4.18
CA GLY A 231 -9.36 33.93 5.02
C GLY A 231 -8.63 34.55 6.22
N GLU A 232 -8.93 35.80 6.60
CA GLU A 232 -8.37 36.41 7.81
C GLU A 232 -9.14 36.02 9.08
N GLY A 233 -10.40 35.60 8.94
CA GLY A 233 -11.26 35.25 10.08
C GLY A 233 -11.85 36.46 10.81
N VAL A 234 -11.48 37.67 10.38
CA VAL A 234 -11.93 38.96 10.93
C VAL A 234 -12.60 39.80 9.82
N PRO A 235 -13.54 40.70 10.13
CA PRO A 235 -14.11 41.60 9.13
C PRO A 235 -13.02 42.48 8.49
N PRO A 236 -13.17 42.87 7.21
CA PRO A 236 -12.20 43.71 6.52
C PRO A 236 -12.02 45.04 7.26
N GLY A 237 -10.76 45.43 7.52
CA GLY A 237 -10.40 46.67 8.22
C GLY A 237 -10.16 46.54 9.73
N VAL A 238 -10.49 45.40 10.34
CA VAL A 238 -10.19 45.15 11.76
C VAL A 238 -8.78 44.59 11.89
N ARG A 239 -7.88 45.34 12.53
CA ARG A 239 -6.53 44.87 12.83
C ARG A 239 -6.50 44.17 14.19
N PRO A 240 -5.86 42.99 14.30
CA PRO A 240 -5.65 42.35 15.58
C PRO A 240 -4.74 43.20 16.47
N GLU A 241 -5.15 43.40 17.72
CA GLU A 241 -4.33 44.07 18.73
C GLU A 241 -3.48 43.05 19.48
N LEU A 242 -2.29 43.45 19.94
CA LEU A 242 -1.46 42.59 20.77
C LEU A 242 -2.18 42.29 22.09
N CYS A 243 -2.22 41.02 22.46
CA CYS A 243 -2.86 40.62 23.71
C CYS A 243 -2.10 41.24 24.89
N LYS A 244 -2.77 42.11 25.65
CA LYS A 244 -2.16 42.83 26.79
C LYS A 244 -1.60 41.91 27.88
N ARG A 245 -2.17 40.71 28.03
CA ARG A 245 -1.79 39.74 29.08
C ARG A 245 -0.52 38.95 28.74
N CYS A 246 -0.36 38.49 27.51
CA CYS A 246 0.82 37.71 27.07
C CYS A 246 1.81 38.52 26.23
N LYS A 247 1.50 39.79 25.92
CA LYS A 247 2.30 40.68 25.07
C LYS A 247 2.70 40.06 23.73
N GLY A 248 1.81 39.28 23.12
CA GLY A 248 2.07 38.60 21.85
C GLY A 248 2.61 37.17 21.94
N SER A 249 3.04 36.71 23.12
CA SER A 249 3.66 35.38 23.26
C SER A 249 2.68 34.21 23.20
N GLY A 250 1.37 34.46 23.39
CA GLY A 250 0.33 33.40 23.40
C GLY A 250 0.35 32.51 24.65
N ILE A 251 1.40 32.56 25.45
CA ILE A 251 1.59 31.78 26.68
C ILE A 251 1.79 32.71 27.87
N VAL A 252 1.41 32.26 29.06
CA VAL A 252 1.62 33.02 30.31
C VAL A 252 2.31 32.09 31.29
N PHE A 253 3.39 32.58 31.90
CA PHE A 253 4.10 31.87 32.96
C PHE A 253 3.44 32.20 34.29
N THR A 254 3.11 31.18 35.08
CA THR A 254 2.67 31.34 36.47
C THR A 254 3.68 30.65 37.37
N GLN A 255 4.38 31.47 38.16
CA GLN A 255 5.35 30.99 39.12
C GLN A 255 4.65 30.77 40.47
N LYS A 256 4.63 29.52 40.95
CA LYS A 256 4.13 29.18 42.28
C LYS A 256 5.26 28.51 43.05
N GLY A 257 5.96 29.30 43.85
CA GLY A 257 7.17 28.86 44.55
C GLY A 257 8.35 28.64 43.59
N PHE A 258 9.02 27.50 43.73
CA PHE A 258 10.20 27.11 42.95
C PHE A 258 9.87 26.48 41.59
N PHE A 259 8.59 26.30 41.25
CA PHE A 259 8.14 25.79 39.96
C PHE A 259 7.45 26.88 39.14
N SER A 260 7.83 27.00 37.86
CA SER A 260 7.13 27.82 36.86
C SER A 260 6.28 26.92 35.96
N LEU A 261 4.97 27.17 35.93
CA LEU A 261 4.03 26.46 35.08
C LEU A 261 3.67 27.34 33.88
N GLN A 262 3.94 26.84 32.68
CA GLN A 262 3.51 27.46 31.43
C GLN A 262 2.09 26.98 31.09
N HIS A 263 1.19 27.92 30.82
CA HIS A 263 -0.13 27.62 30.29
C HIS A 263 -0.48 28.58 29.14
N THR A 264 -1.41 28.18 28.27
CA THR A 264 -1.91 29.02 27.19
C THR A 264 -2.62 30.25 27.74
N CYS A 265 -2.40 31.41 27.15
CA CYS A 265 -3.05 32.64 27.60
C CYS A 265 -4.57 32.54 27.41
N ASN A 266 -5.33 32.52 28.51
CA ASN A 266 -6.80 32.42 28.48
C ASN A 266 -7.49 33.57 27.73
N GLN A 267 -6.83 34.72 27.56
CA GLN A 267 -7.38 35.90 26.90
C GLN A 267 -7.30 35.85 25.36
N CYS A 268 -6.24 35.25 24.81
CA CYS A 268 -6.08 35.11 23.35
C CYS A 268 -6.16 33.66 22.87
N GLY A 269 -6.38 32.70 23.79
CA GLY A 269 -6.44 31.28 23.47
C GLY A 269 -5.16 30.73 22.83
N GLY A 270 -4.00 31.33 23.09
CA GLY A 270 -2.73 30.93 22.47
C GLY A 270 -2.31 31.73 21.23
N THR A 271 -3.20 32.53 20.64
CA THR A 271 -2.91 33.24 19.37
C THR A 271 -1.99 34.47 19.52
N GLY A 272 -1.71 34.92 20.75
CA GLY A 272 -0.90 36.12 21.01
C GLY A 272 -1.61 37.45 20.71
N GLN A 273 -2.72 37.42 19.99
CA GLN A 273 -3.45 38.59 19.53
C GLN A 273 -4.92 38.52 19.99
N THR A 274 -5.54 39.68 20.18
CA THR A 274 -6.95 39.81 20.53
C THR A 274 -7.64 40.60 19.43
N VAL A 275 -8.77 40.08 18.95
CA VAL A 275 -9.56 40.73 17.90
C VAL A 275 -10.85 41.25 18.51
N SER A 276 -11.23 42.49 18.15
CA SER A 276 -12.48 43.11 18.62
C SER A 276 -13.75 42.46 18.05
N SER A 277 -13.68 41.89 16.84
CA SER A 277 -14.81 41.22 16.21
C SER A 277 -14.38 40.09 15.28
N VAL A 278 -15.11 38.97 15.34
CA VAL A 278 -14.93 37.83 14.43
C VAL A 278 -15.79 38.00 13.18
N CYS A 279 -15.33 37.44 12.06
CA CYS A 279 -16.11 37.45 10.83
C CYS A 279 -17.42 36.67 11.02
N ARG A 280 -18.57 37.33 10.80
CA ARG A 280 -19.90 36.70 10.93
C ARG A 280 -20.13 35.59 9.92
N SER A 281 -19.55 35.73 8.72
CA SER A 281 -19.75 34.80 7.62
C SER A 281 -19.12 33.43 7.93
N CYS A 282 -17.88 33.37 8.43
CA CYS A 282 -17.19 32.10 8.75
C CYS A 282 -17.08 31.84 10.26
N SER A 283 -17.66 32.69 11.10
CA SER A 283 -17.55 32.62 12.57
C SER A 283 -16.11 32.45 13.07
N GLY A 284 -15.17 33.18 12.46
CA GLY A 284 -13.74 33.08 12.81
C GLY A 284 -12.98 31.87 12.26
N ARG A 285 -13.64 30.91 11.58
CA ARG A 285 -12.98 29.70 11.04
C ARG A 285 -12.14 29.92 9.78
N LYS A 286 -12.17 31.12 9.19
CA LYS A 286 -11.46 31.55 7.97
C LYS A 286 -11.87 30.84 6.66
N VAL A 287 -12.41 29.62 6.72
CA VAL A 287 -12.91 28.83 5.58
C VAL A 287 -14.42 28.60 5.64
N LYS A 288 -15.02 28.25 4.49
CA LYS A 288 -16.42 27.87 4.30
C LYS A 288 -16.53 26.70 3.33
N ARG A 289 -17.46 25.78 3.56
CA ARG A 289 -17.78 24.75 2.55
C ARG A 289 -18.43 25.37 1.32
N GLY A 290 -17.95 25.00 0.14
CA GLY A 290 -18.54 25.39 -1.14
C GLY A 290 -18.08 24.49 -2.29
N SER A 291 -18.72 24.67 -3.45
CA SER A 291 -18.38 23.94 -4.67
C SER A 291 -17.19 24.60 -5.39
N LYS A 292 -16.19 23.80 -5.72
CA LYS A 292 -15.06 24.19 -6.57
C LYS A 292 -15.15 23.44 -7.89
N THR A 293 -14.87 24.14 -8.99
CA THR A 293 -14.86 23.57 -10.35
C THR A 293 -13.45 23.64 -10.90
N ILE A 294 -12.93 22.53 -11.41
CA ILE A 294 -11.59 22.44 -12.00
C ILE A 294 -11.69 21.76 -13.37
N LYS A 295 -10.95 22.30 -14.34
CA LYS A 295 -10.76 21.64 -15.65
C LYS A 295 -9.62 20.64 -15.51
N LEU A 296 -9.91 19.37 -15.76
CA LEU A 296 -8.95 18.27 -15.74
C LEU A 296 -8.71 17.81 -17.17
N ASP A 297 -7.47 17.89 -17.62
CA ASP A 297 -7.04 17.33 -18.91
C ASP A 297 -6.61 15.89 -18.72
N ILE A 298 -7.40 14.97 -19.27
CA ILE A 298 -7.16 13.52 -19.21
C ILE A 298 -6.43 13.13 -20.50
N ILE A 299 -5.22 12.61 -20.34
CA ILE A 299 -4.40 12.14 -21.45
C ILE A 299 -5.03 10.92 -22.13
N SER A 300 -4.67 10.68 -23.39
CA SER A 300 -5.08 9.47 -24.10
C SER A 300 -4.47 8.20 -23.48
N GLY A 301 -5.25 7.12 -23.48
CA GLY A 301 -4.80 5.79 -23.07
C GLY A 301 -4.86 5.53 -21.56
N VAL A 302 -5.61 6.33 -20.80
CA VAL A 302 -5.78 6.15 -19.34
C VAL A 302 -6.44 4.82 -19.02
N ASP A 303 -5.95 4.14 -17.98
CA ASP A 303 -6.47 2.86 -17.49
C ASP A 303 -7.63 3.05 -16.51
N ASP A 304 -8.38 1.97 -16.26
CA ASP A 304 -9.45 1.98 -15.25
C ASP A 304 -8.88 2.06 -13.82
N ASN A 305 -9.58 2.78 -12.94
CA ASN A 305 -9.18 3.10 -11.57
C ASN A 305 -7.84 3.85 -11.43
N GLU A 306 -7.35 4.47 -12.51
CA GLU A 306 -6.19 5.34 -12.42
C GLU A 306 -6.52 6.62 -11.63
N THR A 307 -5.60 7.08 -10.78
CA THR A 307 -5.80 8.30 -9.99
C THR A 307 -4.86 9.41 -10.45
N ILE A 308 -5.44 10.53 -10.88
CA ILE A 308 -4.71 11.74 -11.25
C ILE A 308 -4.66 12.69 -10.06
N LYS A 309 -3.45 13.12 -9.70
CA LYS A 309 -3.23 14.13 -8.66
C LYS A 309 -3.18 15.52 -9.29
N VAL A 310 -4.08 16.39 -8.84
CA VAL A 310 -4.04 17.83 -9.14
C VAL A 310 -3.56 18.56 -7.88
N ALA A 311 -2.36 19.11 -7.95
CA ALA A 311 -1.73 19.76 -6.81
C ALA A 311 -2.52 21.00 -6.35
N ARG A 312 -2.56 21.26 -5.04
CA ARG A 312 -3.14 22.45 -4.39
C ARG A 312 -4.60 22.75 -4.78
N SER A 313 -5.29 21.73 -5.25
CA SER A 313 -6.62 21.84 -5.82
C SER A 313 -7.71 21.34 -4.88
N GLY A 314 -7.36 20.73 -3.76
CA GLY A 314 -8.26 20.32 -2.68
C GLY A 314 -8.77 21.48 -1.84
N GLY A 315 -8.92 21.24 -0.53
CA GLY A 315 -9.45 22.21 0.43
C GLY A 315 -8.47 23.32 0.78
N ALA A 316 -9.01 24.48 1.10
CA ALA A 316 -8.27 25.63 1.59
C ALA A 316 -7.79 25.41 3.03
N ASP A 317 -6.58 25.87 3.32
CA ASP A 317 -6.02 25.85 4.67
C ASP A 317 -6.46 27.09 5.45
N PRO A 318 -7.09 26.97 6.64
CA PRO A 318 -7.36 28.11 7.50
C PRO A 318 -6.09 28.87 7.91
N ASP A 319 -4.94 28.22 8.04
CA ASP A 319 -3.72 28.86 8.53
C ASP A 319 -2.81 29.39 7.41
N LYS A 320 -3.35 29.45 6.19
CA LYS A 320 -2.70 30.02 5.00
C LYS A 320 -1.35 29.36 4.64
N ASN A 321 -1.10 28.10 5.02
CA ASN A 321 0.12 27.41 4.62
C ASN A 321 0.00 26.94 3.15
N GLN A 322 -0.64 25.80 2.92
CA GLN A 322 -0.83 25.24 1.58
C GLN A 322 -2.20 24.56 1.47
N PRO A 323 -2.96 24.80 0.38
CA PRO A 323 -4.16 24.04 0.09
C PRO A 323 -3.85 22.54 -0.08
N GLY A 324 -4.82 21.69 0.26
CA GLY A 324 -4.72 20.25 0.01
C GLY A 324 -4.72 19.92 -1.47
N ASP A 325 -4.46 18.67 -1.79
CA ASP A 325 -4.45 18.14 -3.15
C ASP A 325 -5.81 17.54 -3.55
N LEU A 326 -6.10 17.53 -4.85
CA LEU A 326 -7.26 16.82 -5.39
C LEU A 326 -6.77 15.53 -6.06
N PHE A 327 -7.32 14.40 -5.62
CA PHE A 327 -7.12 13.10 -6.23
C PHE A 327 -8.38 12.73 -7.01
N VAL A 328 -8.26 12.66 -8.33
CA VAL A 328 -9.36 12.28 -9.22
C VAL A 328 -9.13 10.84 -9.67
N THR A 329 -9.95 9.92 -9.17
CA THR A 329 -9.96 8.53 -9.62
C THR A 329 -10.88 8.39 -10.82
N ILE A 330 -10.33 7.89 -11.91
CA ILE A 330 -11.03 7.71 -13.18
C ILE A 330 -11.62 6.31 -13.22
N ARG A 331 -12.91 6.21 -13.52
CA ARG A 331 -13.59 4.96 -13.84
C ARG A 331 -13.98 4.96 -15.30
N VAL A 332 -13.51 3.97 -16.05
CA VAL A 332 -13.81 3.82 -17.46
C VAL A 332 -15.02 2.92 -17.60
N ARG A 333 -16.08 3.41 -18.24
CA ARG A 333 -17.24 2.57 -18.56
C ARG A 333 -16.88 1.56 -19.62
N GLU A 334 -17.33 0.32 -19.42
CA GLU A 334 -17.18 -0.76 -20.40
C GLU A 334 -17.96 -0.43 -21.68
N ASP A 335 -17.41 -0.83 -22.82
CA ASP A 335 -18.02 -0.65 -24.13
C ASP A 335 -18.58 -1.99 -24.64
N PRO A 336 -19.77 -2.02 -25.27
CA PRO A 336 -20.35 -3.26 -25.77
C PRO A 336 -19.61 -3.85 -26.98
N VAL A 337 -18.86 -3.04 -27.73
CA VAL A 337 -18.14 -3.46 -28.94
C VAL A 337 -16.67 -3.75 -28.62
N PHE A 338 -16.05 -2.92 -27.78
CA PHE A 338 -14.63 -2.98 -27.52
C PHE A 338 -14.31 -3.51 -26.13
N ARG A 339 -13.48 -4.56 -26.07
CA ARG A 339 -12.91 -5.09 -24.84
C ARG A 339 -11.42 -4.75 -24.75
N ARG A 340 -11.00 -4.04 -23.71
CA ARG A 340 -9.58 -3.67 -23.53
C ARG A 340 -8.83 -4.73 -22.75
N GLU A 341 -7.66 -5.11 -23.27
CA GLU A 341 -6.68 -5.95 -22.60
C GLU A 341 -5.31 -5.27 -22.68
N GLY A 342 -4.97 -4.50 -21.63
CA GLY A 342 -3.77 -3.67 -21.62
C GLY A 342 -3.81 -2.59 -22.71
N SER A 343 -2.81 -2.61 -23.61
CA SER A 343 -2.77 -1.72 -24.79
C SER A 343 -3.49 -2.28 -26.01
N SER A 344 -3.93 -3.54 -25.95
CA SER A 344 -4.63 -4.21 -27.05
C SER A 344 -6.14 -4.14 -26.87
N ILE A 345 -6.86 -4.22 -27.98
CA ILE A 345 -8.34 -4.21 -27.98
C ILE A 345 -8.86 -5.44 -28.68
N HIS A 346 -9.92 -6.02 -28.15
CA HIS A 346 -10.62 -7.15 -28.70
C HIS A 346 -12.01 -6.71 -29.17
N VAL A 347 -12.36 -7.11 -30.39
CA VAL A 347 -13.65 -6.87 -31.01
C VAL A 347 -14.18 -8.18 -31.56
N ASP A 348 -15.46 -8.42 -31.36
CA ASP A 348 -16.14 -9.59 -31.91
C ASP A 348 -16.79 -9.20 -33.23
N ALA A 349 -16.29 -9.74 -34.33
CA ALA A 349 -16.84 -9.53 -35.66
C ALA A 349 -17.75 -10.71 -36.03
N VAL A 350 -19.02 -10.39 -36.31
CA VAL A 350 -20.01 -11.39 -36.68
C VAL A 350 -19.93 -11.66 -38.18
N LEU A 351 -19.74 -12.93 -38.54
CA LEU A 351 -19.71 -13.41 -39.93
C LEU A 351 -20.98 -14.20 -40.25
N SER A 352 -21.46 -14.10 -41.49
CA SER A 352 -22.43 -15.08 -42.00
C SER A 352 -21.75 -16.41 -42.33
N ILE A 353 -22.53 -17.50 -42.37
CA ILE A 353 -22.04 -18.82 -42.80
C ILE A 353 -21.40 -18.73 -44.20
N THR A 354 -22.05 -18.01 -45.12
CA THR A 354 -21.56 -17.83 -46.49
C THR A 354 -20.22 -17.10 -46.54
N GLN A 355 -20.04 -16.05 -45.72
CA GLN A 355 -18.76 -15.31 -45.65
C GLN A 355 -17.66 -16.14 -44.99
N ALA A 356 -17.99 -16.98 -44.01
CA ALA A 356 -17.02 -17.87 -43.38
C ALA A 356 -16.50 -18.94 -44.36
N VAL A 357 -17.41 -19.53 -45.16
CA VAL A 357 -17.09 -20.58 -46.14
C VAL A 357 -16.40 -20.01 -47.38
N LEU A 358 -17.03 -19.04 -48.05
CA LEU A 358 -16.57 -18.50 -49.33
C LEU A 358 -15.49 -17.42 -49.18
N GLY A 359 -15.35 -16.86 -47.98
CA GLY A 359 -14.57 -15.64 -47.76
C GLY A 359 -15.33 -14.39 -48.20
N GLY A 360 -14.67 -13.24 -48.09
CA GLY A 360 -15.26 -11.96 -48.47
C GLY A 360 -14.56 -10.79 -47.81
N THR A 361 -15.28 -9.67 -47.71
CA THR A 361 -14.83 -8.48 -46.98
C THR A 361 -15.89 -8.08 -45.96
N ILE A 362 -15.44 -7.69 -44.77
CA ILE A 362 -16.29 -7.18 -43.70
C ILE A 362 -15.78 -5.81 -43.24
N GLN A 363 -16.67 -4.98 -42.72
CA GLN A 363 -16.29 -3.75 -42.03
C GLN A 363 -16.15 -4.03 -40.55
N VAL A 364 -14.97 -3.73 -40.00
CA VAL A 364 -14.68 -3.90 -38.57
C VAL A 364 -14.49 -2.51 -37.95
N PRO A 365 -15.21 -2.19 -36.86
CA PRO A 365 -15.03 -0.92 -36.18
C PRO A 365 -13.66 -0.88 -35.51
N THR A 366 -12.94 0.22 -35.69
CA THR A 366 -11.69 0.51 -34.97
C THR A 366 -11.83 1.85 -34.26
N ILE A 367 -10.94 2.16 -33.31
CA ILE A 367 -10.98 3.40 -32.53
C ILE A 367 -10.92 4.66 -33.42
N THR A 368 -10.23 4.57 -34.56
CA THR A 368 -10.02 5.71 -35.48
C THR A 368 -11.07 5.76 -36.59
N GLY A 369 -11.90 4.73 -36.73
CA GLY A 369 -12.90 4.59 -37.81
C GLY A 369 -12.98 3.16 -38.36
N ASP A 370 -13.89 2.92 -39.28
CA ASP A 370 -14.11 1.58 -39.81
C ASP A 370 -13.02 1.16 -40.80
N VAL A 371 -12.58 -0.09 -40.70
CA VAL A 371 -11.59 -0.68 -41.60
C VAL A 371 -12.19 -1.89 -42.30
N VAL A 372 -12.00 -1.97 -43.61
CA VAL A 372 -12.40 -3.14 -44.40
C VAL A 372 -11.38 -4.26 -44.21
N LEU A 373 -11.81 -5.38 -43.62
CA LEU A 373 -11.01 -6.57 -43.39
C LEU A 373 -11.39 -7.67 -44.40
N LYS A 374 -10.39 -8.24 -45.07
CA LYS A 374 -10.57 -9.40 -45.95
C LYS A 374 -10.59 -10.70 -45.13
N VAL A 375 -11.70 -11.41 -45.22
CA VAL A 375 -11.92 -12.74 -44.61
C VAL A 375 -11.49 -13.81 -45.60
N ARG A 376 -10.70 -14.78 -45.12
CA ARG A 376 -10.24 -15.90 -45.95
C ARG A 376 -11.36 -16.96 -46.06
N PRO A 377 -11.48 -17.66 -47.20
CA PRO A 377 -12.38 -18.82 -47.28
C PRO A 377 -11.98 -19.88 -46.25
N GLY A 378 -12.97 -20.58 -45.69
CA GLY A 378 -12.78 -21.59 -44.66
C GLY A 378 -12.42 -21.04 -43.27
N THR A 379 -12.78 -19.79 -42.97
CA THR A 379 -12.53 -19.18 -41.65
C THR A 379 -13.35 -19.89 -40.57
N GLN A 380 -12.68 -20.32 -39.50
CA GLN A 380 -13.32 -21.06 -38.40
C GLN A 380 -13.89 -20.11 -37.33
N PRO A 381 -15.00 -20.47 -36.64
CA PRO A 381 -15.45 -19.75 -35.45
C PRO A 381 -14.36 -19.69 -34.38
N GLY A 382 -14.19 -18.53 -33.73
CA GLY A 382 -13.15 -18.28 -32.74
C GLY A 382 -11.75 -18.03 -33.32
N GLN A 383 -11.58 -18.14 -34.64
CA GLN A 383 -10.34 -17.72 -35.30
C GLN A 383 -10.15 -16.21 -35.11
N LYS A 384 -8.93 -15.81 -34.78
CA LYS A 384 -8.57 -14.41 -34.54
C LYS A 384 -7.66 -13.85 -35.63
N VAL A 385 -7.88 -12.60 -35.99
CA VAL A 385 -7.00 -11.83 -36.89
C VAL A 385 -6.49 -10.59 -36.17
N VAL A 386 -5.21 -10.29 -36.37
CA VAL A 386 -4.54 -9.16 -35.70
C VAL A 386 -4.40 -8.00 -36.69
N LEU A 387 -4.99 -6.87 -36.34
CA LEU A 387 -4.76 -5.58 -36.98
C LEU A 387 -3.66 -4.85 -36.22
N LYS A 388 -2.46 -4.85 -36.80
CA LYS A 388 -1.28 -4.24 -36.17
C LYS A 388 -1.45 -2.72 -36.02
N LYS A 389 -1.00 -2.17 -34.88
CA LYS A 389 -1.01 -0.73 -34.58
C LYS A 389 -2.40 -0.07 -34.60
N LYS A 390 -3.46 -0.85 -34.39
CA LYS A 390 -4.85 -0.37 -34.33
C LYS A 390 -5.45 -0.41 -32.91
N GLY A 391 -4.63 -0.69 -31.90
CA GLY A 391 -5.00 -0.67 -30.49
C GLY A 391 -4.78 0.69 -29.82
N ILE A 392 -4.67 0.68 -28.49
CA ILE A 392 -4.57 1.87 -27.65
C ILE A 392 -3.14 2.40 -27.69
N LYS A 393 -2.99 3.73 -27.66
CA LYS A 393 -1.68 4.37 -27.55
C LYS A 393 -1.09 4.13 -26.16
N ALA A 394 0.13 3.60 -26.10
CA ALA A 394 0.82 3.40 -24.82
C ALA A 394 1.33 4.73 -24.25
N ARG A 395 1.16 4.92 -22.93
CA ARG A 395 1.51 6.16 -22.23
C ARG A 395 2.99 6.51 -22.42
N GLY A 396 3.27 7.78 -22.75
CA GLY A 396 4.65 8.27 -22.92
C GLY A 396 5.38 7.76 -24.17
N SER A 397 4.70 7.01 -25.04
CA SER A 397 5.29 6.48 -26.27
C SER A 397 4.43 6.85 -27.49
N PHE A 398 5.03 6.74 -28.68
CA PHE A 398 4.31 6.84 -29.96
C PHE A 398 3.84 5.47 -30.48
N SER A 399 4.06 4.40 -29.72
CA SER A 399 3.60 3.06 -30.09
C SER A 399 2.11 2.88 -29.78
N PHE A 400 1.43 2.22 -30.71
CA PHE A 400 0.06 1.76 -30.57
C PHE A 400 0.08 0.25 -30.34
N GLY A 401 -0.83 -0.23 -29.50
CA GLY A 401 -1.10 -1.66 -29.38
C GLY A 401 -1.80 -2.21 -30.63
N ASP A 402 -2.22 -3.46 -30.55
CA ASP A 402 -2.87 -4.17 -31.65
C ASP A 402 -4.38 -4.35 -31.38
N GLN A 403 -5.15 -4.50 -32.46
CA GLN A 403 -6.56 -4.87 -32.36
C GLN A 403 -6.74 -6.32 -32.81
N PHE A 404 -7.33 -7.12 -31.93
CA PHE A 404 -7.70 -8.50 -32.18
C PHE A 404 -9.17 -8.55 -32.59
N VAL A 405 -9.41 -9.11 -33.76
CA VAL A 405 -10.74 -9.35 -34.29
C VAL A 405 -11.03 -10.83 -34.11
N HIS A 406 -11.99 -11.16 -33.25
CA HIS A 406 -12.48 -12.52 -33.06
C HIS A 406 -13.67 -12.76 -33.98
N PHE A 407 -13.61 -13.82 -34.79
CA PHE A 407 -14.71 -14.15 -35.68
C PHE A 407 -15.73 -15.04 -34.99
N THR A 408 -16.97 -14.57 -34.94
CA THR A 408 -18.12 -15.34 -34.47
C THR A 408 -19.05 -15.58 -35.65
N VAL A 409 -19.36 -16.84 -35.96
CA VAL A 409 -20.27 -17.15 -37.07
C VAL A 409 -21.71 -17.12 -36.55
N SER A 410 -22.54 -16.26 -37.13
CA SER A 410 -23.97 -16.19 -36.86
C SER A 410 -24.71 -17.16 -37.76
N ILE A 411 -25.33 -18.18 -37.15
CA ILE A 411 -26.20 -19.13 -37.83
C ILE A 411 -27.63 -18.58 -37.78
N PRO A 412 -28.29 -18.35 -38.93
CA PRO A 412 -29.66 -17.85 -38.95
C PRO A 412 -30.61 -18.89 -38.35
N THR A 413 -31.52 -18.44 -37.48
CA THR A 413 -32.53 -19.30 -36.83
C THR A 413 -33.72 -19.59 -37.74
N THR A 414 -33.97 -18.73 -38.71
CA THR A 414 -35.06 -18.87 -39.69
C THR A 414 -34.48 -18.88 -41.10
N LEU A 415 -35.00 -19.79 -41.93
CA LEU A 415 -34.58 -19.98 -43.31
C LEU A 415 -35.80 -19.94 -44.21
N THR A 416 -35.65 -19.31 -45.37
CA THR A 416 -36.67 -19.39 -46.44
C THR A 416 -36.70 -20.80 -47.05
N PRO A 417 -37.81 -21.24 -47.68
CA PRO A 417 -37.90 -22.56 -48.30
C PRO A 417 -36.74 -22.83 -49.28
N ARG A 418 -36.44 -21.84 -50.13
CA ARG A 418 -35.33 -21.92 -51.08
C ARG A 418 -33.96 -22.02 -50.41
N GLN A 419 -33.70 -21.28 -49.32
CA GLN A 419 -32.43 -21.38 -48.60
C GLN A 419 -32.26 -22.75 -47.94
N ARG A 420 -33.35 -23.33 -47.44
CA ARG A 420 -33.35 -24.67 -46.87
C ARG A 420 -33.03 -25.72 -47.92
N GLU A 421 -33.68 -25.67 -49.09
CA GLU A 421 -33.39 -26.56 -50.22
C GLU A 421 -31.90 -26.53 -50.59
N LEU A 422 -31.30 -25.34 -50.71
CA LEU A 422 -29.89 -25.17 -51.03
C LEU A 422 -28.94 -25.75 -49.97
N ILE A 423 -29.29 -25.62 -48.68
CA ILE A 423 -28.48 -26.19 -47.58
C ILE A 423 -28.62 -27.72 -47.55
N GLU A 424 -29.81 -28.26 -47.84
CA GLU A 424 -30.04 -29.70 -47.96
C GLU A 424 -29.28 -30.30 -49.16
N GLU A 425 -29.21 -29.59 -50.28
CA GLU A 425 -28.36 -29.97 -51.43
C GLU A 425 -26.87 -29.96 -51.06
N PHE A 426 -26.40 -28.90 -50.40
CA PHE A 426 -25.01 -28.82 -49.94
C PHE A 426 -24.65 -29.95 -48.96
N ALA A 427 -25.56 -30.30 -48.04
CA ALA A 427 -25.36 -31.39 -47.10
C ALA A 427 -25.21 -32.76 -47.77
N LYS A 428 -25.89 -33.01 -48.91
CA LYS A 428 -25.75 -34.26 -49.67
C LYS A 428 -24.36 -34.38 -50.31
N GLU A 429 -23.83 -33.28 -50.84
CA GLU A 429 -22.47 -33.24 -51.41
C GLU A 429 -21.39 -33.45 -50.33
N GLU A 430 -21.55 -32.84 -49.14
CA GLU A 430 -20.62 -33.05 -48.02
C GLU A 430 -20.57 -34.51 -47.55
N GLN A 431 -21.72 -35.19 -47.48
CA GLN A 431 -21.76 -36.62 -47.13
C GLN A 431 -21.02 -37.48 -48.15
N GLY A 432 -21.19 -37.19 -49.44
CA GLY A 432 -20.47 -37.87 -50.51
C GLY A 432 -18.95 -37.65 -50.50
N GLU A 433 -18.45 -36.55 -49.92
CA GLU A 433 -17.01 -36.35 -49.67
C GLU A 433 -16.52 -37.08 -48.41
N CYS A 434 -17.31 -37.10 -47.34
CA CYS A 434 -16.98 -37.82 -46.10
C CYS A 434 -16.84 -39.33 -46.34
N ASP A 435 -17.76 -39.94 -47.10
CA ASP A 435 -17.70 -41.36 -47.44
C ASP A 435 -16.47 -41.70 -48.30
N ARG A 436 -16.09 -40.79 -49.22
CA ARG A 436 -14.87 -40.91 -50.03
C ARG A 436 -13.59 -40.80 -49.19
N ARG A 437 -13.56 -39.89 -48.20
CA ARG A 437 -12.42 -39.75 -47.27
C ARG A 437 -12.31 -40.93 -46.32
N ALA A 438 -13.44 -41.48 -45.85
CA ALA A 438 -13.46 -42.66 -45.00
C ALA A 438 -12.93 -43.91 -45.74
N ALA A 439 -13.30 -44.09 -47.01
CA ALA A 439 -12.82 -45.20 -47.83
C ALA A 439 -11.30 -45.14 -48.14
N GLY A 440 -10.72 -43.93 -48.23
CA GLY A 440 -9.29 -43.73 -48.51
C GLY A 440 -8.37 -43.85 -47.28
N ALA A 441 -8.89 -43.77 -46.06
CA ALA A 441 -8.11 -43.89 -44.82
C ALA A 441 -7.94 -45.35 -44.33
N SER A 442 -8.65 -46.30 -44.95
CA SER A 442 -8.62 -47.73 -44.66
C SER A 442 -7.76 -48.56 -45.63
N GLY A 443 -6.96 -47.91 -46.48
CA GLY A 443 -6.09 -48.54 -47.49
C GLY A 443 -4.61 -48.44 -47.17
#